data_AF-A0A0D2NG05-F1
#
_entry.id   AF-A0A0D2NG05-F1
#
_cell.length_a   1.000
_cell.length_b   1.000
_cell.length_c   1.000
_cell.angle_alpha   90.00
_cell.angle_beta   90.00
_cell.angle_gamma   90.00
#
_symmetry.space_group_name_H-M   'P 1'
#
loop_
_entity.id
_entity.type
_entity.pdbx_description
1 polymer ?
#
loop_
_entity_poly.entity_id
_entity_poly.type
_entity_poly.pdbx_seq_one_letter_code
_entity_poly.pdbx_strand_id
1 'polypeptide(L)'
;MRGLASHSGSAGRSGCHRPCAATHAAARPRCPLLAAAAGQQRRGPCWQRAGQLRAVVDEQGTVEQQDDDDEAGPLQQLSEARHVIVEPGFTEAAEQLRGVFDSRFEDPRKTTRERFLWDYWFVENQYCLVRTQAAAYFPKALYKRLESDLLAYGERVLGCRSISPIWMSYYVDGCAQELHCDSFHGPFAFVLSLTRWEERAFTGGETMILNPGTLNFWSGFVPGKGLELTDIVTLVEPRFNQLTLFDPRLPHGVRPVRGTRDPMKSRLVLHGWFTEPSPFIEGALEPEAAVESLNAALDPIFEELELLPAVLGTLAVRLQISGADGLVSHIGFLADTLVVRPGQPITDDNGDPLPDPDSAARAAVHHAIYDGLTAAQFPPCEGGDTFVTYPFVFE
;
A
#
# COMPACT_ATOMS: atom_id res chain seq x y z
N MET A 1 31.23 63.80 4.18
CA MET A 1 32.31 64.65 4.75
C MET A 1 31.85 65.14 6.13
N ARG A 2 32.73 65.03 7.14
CA ARG A 2 32.50 65.11 8.61
C ARG A 2 31.77 63.87 9.17
N GLY A 3 32.31 63.08 10.09
CA GLY A 3 33.61 63.03 10.76
C GLY A 3 33.61 61.76 11.62
N LEU A 4 34.65 60.95 11.49
CA LEU A 4 34.97 59.78 12.30
C LEU A 4 36.19 60.12 13.16
N ALA A 5 36.22 59.66 14.43
CA ALA A 5 37.37 59.36 15.29
C ALA A 5 36.96 59.56 16.78
N SER A 6 37.36 58.77 17.78
CA SER A 6 38.22 57.59 17.84
C SER A 6 38.44 57.16 19.31
N HIS A 7 38.70 55.86 19.52
CA HIS A 7 39.52 55.22 20.58
C HIS A 7 38.87 55.01 21.96
N SER A 8 39.06 53.90 22.69
CA SER A 8 40.21 52.96 22.83
C SER A 8 39.70 51.62 23.41
N GLY A 9 40.22 50.45 23.01
CA GLY A 9 41.24 49.66 23.74
C GLY A 9 40.59 48.72 24.79
N SER A 10 40.87 47.43 24.98
CA SER A 10 41.96 46.52 24.64
C SER A 10 41.45 45.05 24.82
N ALA A 11 41.80 44.11 23.94
CA ALA A 11 42.79 43.04 24.14
C ALA A 11 42.41 41.90 25.11
N GLY A 12 42.31 40.68 24.57
CA GLY A 12 42.28 39.43 25.35
C GLY A 12 42.16 38.20 24.46
N ARG A 13 43.28 37.49 24.27
CA ARG A 13 43.51 36.38 23.33
C ARG A 13 43.03 35.01 23.85
N SER A 14 42.96 34.09 22.88
CA SER A 14 43.37 32.67 22.90
C SER A 14 42.46 31.61 23.50
N GLY A 15 42.28 30.53 22.74
CA GLY A 15 41.72 29.27 23.22
C GLY A 15 41.24 28.35 22.11
N CYS A 16 42.15 27.87 21.26
CA CYS A 16 41.90 26.69 20.43
C CYS A 16 41.67 25.47 21.33
N HIS A 17 40.58 24.71 21.12
CA HIS A 17 40.59 23.26 21.32
C HIS A 17 39.47 22.60 20.50
N ARG A 18 39.89 21.79 19.52
CA ARG A 18 39.11 20.62 19.06
C ARG A 18 38.95 19.65 20.22
N PRO A 19 37.93 18.79 20.17
CA PRO A 19 38.26 17.37 20.09
C PRO A 19 37.59 16.66 18.91
N CYS A 20 38.31 15.62 18.49
CA CYS A 20 37.98 14.64 17.48
C CYS A 20 37.31 13.42 18.16
N ALA A 21 36.49 12.71 17.39
CA ALA A 21 36.14 11.29 17.50
C ALA A 21 35.39 10.76 18.74
N ALA A 22 34.19 10.23 18.48
CA ALA A 22 33.88 8.85 18.86
C ALA A 22 32.72 8.31 17.99
N THR A 23 33.08 7.38 17.13
CA THR A 23 32.24 6.39 16.48
C THR A 23 31.45 5.58 17.52
N HIS A 24 30.13 5.49 17.37
CA HIS A 24 29.35 4.41 17.97
C HIS A 24 28.68 3.59 16.86
N ALA A 25 29.45 2.62 16.36
CA ALA A 25 28.91 1.44 15.72
C ALA A 25 28.29 0.58 16.82
N ALA A 26 26.96 0.48 16.83
CA ALA A 26 26.26 -0.48 17.68
C ALA A 26 26.42 -1.86 17.05
N ALA A 27 27.21 -2.69 17.72
CA ALA A 27 27.41 -4.10 17.40
C ALA A 27 26.07 -4.85 17.52
N ARG A 28 25.63 -5.45 16.41
CA ARG A 28 24.59 -6.48 16.43
C ARG A 28 25.19 -7.74 17.10
N PRO A 29 24.51 -8.35 18.09
CA PRO A 29 24.96 -9.63 18.61
C PRO A 29 24.79 -10.71 17.54
N ARG A 30 25.90 -11.40 17.26
CA ARG A 30 25.92 -12.64 16.47
C ARG A 30 25.20 -13.73 17.26
N CYS A 31 24.06 -14.20 16.75
CA CYS A 31 23.49 -15.48 17.18
C CYS A 31 24.25 -16.63 16.49
N PRO A 32 24.62 -17.69 17.22
CA PRO A 32 25.44 -18.77 16.69
C PRO A 32 24.62 -19.70 15.79
N LEU A 33 25.28 -20.15 14.73
CA LEU A 33 24.96 -21.35 13.96
C LEU A 33 24.55 -22.50 14.89
N LEU A 34 23.36 -23.05 14.69
CA LEU A 34 23.03 -24.41 15.09
C LEU A 34 22.83 -25.26 13.85
N ALA A 35 23.48 -26.41 13.93
CA ALA A 35 23.72 -27.36 12.87
C ALA A 35 22.45 -28.14 12.48
N ALA A 36 22.54 -28.69 11.27
CA ALA A 36 21.62 -29.63 10.67
C ALA A 36 21.12 -30.72 11.63
N ALA A 37 19.81 -30.94 11.63
CA ALA A 37 19.21 -32.23 11.95
C ALA A 37 18.44 -32.69 10.72
N ALA A 38 18.99 -33.70 10.06
CA ALA A 38 18.30 -34.48 9.05
C ALA A 38 17.19 -35.32 9.70
N GLY A 39 16.07 -35.48 9.00
CA GLY A 39 15.20 -36.64 9.17
C GLY A 39 13.81 -36.37 9.74
N GLN A 40 12.91 -35.86 8.90
CA GLN A 40 11.54 -36.36 8.81
C GLN A 40 10.90 -35.82 7.53
N GLN A 41 10.60 -36.71 6.58
CA GLN A 41 9.74 -36.40 5.44
C GLN A 41 8.35 -36.04 5.99
N ARG A 42 8.12 -34.76 6.25
CA ARG A 42 6.78 -34.20 6.37
C ARG A 42 6.26 -34.04 4.94
N ARG A 43 5.08 -34.61 4.68
CA ARG A 43 4.37 -34.44 3.41
C ARG A 43 4.22 -32.94 3.14
N GLY A 44 4.54 -32.49 1.93
CA GLY A 44 4.39 -31.10 1.51
C GLY A 44 2.93 -30.64 1.56
N PRO A 45 2.69 -29.32 1.45
CA PRO A 45 1.34 -28.79 1.32
C PRO A 45 0.67 -29.45 0.12
N CYS A 46 -0.48 -30.08 0.37
CA CYS A 46 -1.22 -30.83 -0.64
C CYS A 46 -1.91 -29.81 -1.56
N TRP A 47 -1.39 -29.67 -2.78
CA TRP A 47 -1.87 -28.69 -3.78
C TRP A 47 -3.22 -29.04 -4.40
N GLN A 48 -3.84 -30.14 -3.94
CA GLN A 48 -5.14 -30.64 -4.37
C GLN A 48 -5.93 -31.07 -3.14
N ARG A 49 -7.09 -30.47 -2.85
CA ARG A 49 -8.04 -31.06 -1.90
C ARG A 49 -9.47 -31.06 -2.39
N ALA A 50 -10.12 -32.15 -1.99
CA ALA A 50 -11.31 -32.78 -2.54
C ALA A 50 -12.62 -32.03 -2.30
N GLY A 51 -13.54 -32.26 -3.24
CA GLY A 51 -14.95 -31.88 -3.18
C GLY A 51 -15.74 -32.56 -2.07
N GLN A 52 -16.91 -31.99 -1.79
CA GLN A 52 -17.83 -32.36 -0.73
C GLN A 52 -18.35 -33.80 -0.85
N LEU A 53 -18.23 -34.58 0.23
CA LEU A 53 -18.96 -35.83 0.44
C LEU A 53 -20.48 -35.55 0.46
N ARG A 54 -21.20 -35.93 -0.60
CA ARG A 54 -22.66 -36.12 -0.56
C ARG A 54 -22.97 -37.61 -0.56
N ALA A 55 -23.48 -38.11 0.57
CA ALA A 55 -24.08 -39.44 0.61
C ALA A 55 -25.45 -39.38 -0.10
N VAL A 56 -25.56 -40.00 -1.28
CA VAL A 56 -26.85 -40.35 -1.88
C VAL A 56 -27.12 -41.81 -1.49
N VAL A 57 -28.17 -42.02 -0.70
CA VAL A 57 -28.61 -43.37 -0.31
C VAL A 57 -29.67 -43.81 -1.29
N ASP A 58 -29.43 -44.92 -2.00
CA ASP A 58 -30.43 -45.56 -2.86
C ASP A 58 -31.45 -46.37 -2.02
N GLU A 59 -32.62 -46.68 -2.60
CA GLU A 59 -33.74 -47.36 -1.93
C GLU A 59 -33.47 -48.82 -1.51
N GLN A 60 -32.26 -49.35 -1.71
CA GLN A 60 -31.85 -50.71 -1.34
C GLN A 60 -30.74 -50.74 -0.27
N GLY A 61 -30.31 -49.59 0.25
CA GLY A 61 -29.45 -49.52 1.43
C GLY A 61 -28.00 -49.94 1.19
N THR A 62 -27.56 -49.94 -0.07
CA THR A 62 -26.15 -50.09 -0.44
C THR A 62 -25.50 -48.72 -0.52
N VAL A 63 -24.48 -48.48 0.31
CA VAL A 63 -23.60 -47.32 0.18
C VAL A 63 -22.66 -47.62 -0.98
N GLU A 64 -23.01 -47.15 -2.18
CA GLU A 64 -22.02 -47.04 -3.25
C GLU A 64 -21.12 -45.86 -2.90
N GLN A 65 -19.87 -46.16 -2.54
CA GLN A 65 -18.79 -45.19 -2.60
C GLN A 65 -18.59 -44.85 -4.07
N GLN A 66 -19.24 -43.77 -4.50
CA GLN A 66 -18.82 -43.05 -5.68
C GLN A 66 -17.51 -42.37 -5.29
N ASP A 67 -16.39 -43.01 -5.63
CA ASP A 67 -15.10 -42.32 -5.80
C ASP A 67 -15.28 -41.39 -7.00
N ASP A 68 -16.00 -40.29 -6.79
CA ASP A 68 -15.89 -39.12 -7.65
C ASP A 68 -14.48 -38.57 -7.39
N ASP A 69 -13.49 -39.16 -8.07
CA ASP A 69 -12.21 -38.54 -8.40
C ASP A 69 -12.49 -37.35 -9.33
N ASP A 70 -13.28 -36.38 -8.85
CA ASP A 70 -13.26 -35.03 -9.35
C ASP A 70 -11.85 -34.55 -9.09
N GLU A 71 -10.97 -34.66 -10.09
CA GLU A 71 -9.67 -34.00 -10.10
C GLU A 71 -9.91 -32.55 -9.73
N ALA A 72 -9.66 -32.21 -8.46
CA ALA A 72 -9.78 -30.86 -7.96
C ALA A 72 -8.81 -30.04 -8.80
N GLY A 73 -9.37 -29.24 -9.71
CA GLY A 73 -8.60 -28.37 -10.59
C GLY A 73 -7.68 -27.44 -9.78
N PRO A 74 -6.73 -26.77 -10.45
CA PRO A 74 -5.80 -25.89 -9.77
C PRO A 74 -6.54 -24.85 -8.92
N LEU A 75 -6.04 -24.60 -7.71
CA LEU A 75 -6.60 -23.59 -6.81
C LEU A 75 -6.73 -22.25 -7.55
N GLN A 76 -7.94 -21.71 -7.57
CA GLN A 76 -8.20 -20.40 -8.16
C GLN A 76 -7.88 -19.30 -7.16
N GLN A 77 -7.37 -18.18 -7.66
CA GLN A 77 -7.18 -16.99 -6.84
C GLN A 77 -8.53 -16.42 -6.37
N LEU A 78 -8.65 -16.19 -5.07
CA LEU A 78 -9.82 -15.50 -4.50
C LEU A 78 -9.77 -13.98 -4.67
N SER A 79 -8.60 -13.43 -5.03
CA SER A 79 -8.35 -12.01 -5.27
C SER A 79 -7.36 -11.80 -6.42
N GLU A 80 -7.58 -10.75 -7.20
CA GLU A 80 -6.65 -10.28 -8.23
C GLU A 80 -5.63 -9.32 -7.59
N ALA A 81 -4.34 -9.48 -7.88
CA ALA A 81 -3.33 -8.54 -7.39
C ALA A 81 -3.49 -7.22 -8.12
N ARG A 82 -3.69 -6.16 -7.35
CA ARG A 82 -3.86 -4.79 -7.82
C ARG A 82 -2.87 -3.89 -7.10
N HIS A 83 -1.75 -3.64 -7.76
CA HIS A 83 -0.71 -2.74 -7.27
C HIS A 83 -1.04 -1.26 -7.48
N VAL A 84 -2.14 -0.97 -8.18
CA VAL A 84 -2.70 0.36 -8.38
C VAL A 84 -4.21 0.28 -8.19
N ILE A 85 -4.75 1.10 -7.29
CA ILE A 85 -6.18 1.21 -7.02
C ILE A 85 -6.59 2.67 -7.22
N VAL A 86 -7.71 2.90 -7.91
CA VAL A 86 -8.21 4.23 -8.23
C VAL A 86 -9.63 4.38 -7.69
N GLU A 87 -9.81 5.35 -6.80
CA GLU A 87 -11.10 5.69 -6.19
C GLU A 87 -11.53 7.10 -6.67
N PRO A 88 -12.49 7.20 -7.60
CA PRO A 88 -13.00 8.49 -8.07
C PRO A 88 -13.99 9.09 -7.05
N GLY A 89 -14.08 10.42 -7.01
CA GLY A 89 -15.04 11.09 -6.13
C GLY A 89 -14.75 10.94 -4.63
N PHE A 90 -13.48 10.80 -4.26
CA PHE A 90 -13.04 10.33 -2.96
C PHE A 90 -13.57 11.13 -1.75
N THR A 91 -13.52 12.47 -1.80
CA THR A 91 -13.94 13.31 -0.67
C THR A 91 -14.90 14.41 -1.11
N GLU A 92 -15.91 14.68 -0.27
CA GLU A 92 -16.82 15.83 -0.42
C GLU A 92 -16.08 17.17 -0.25
N ALA A 93 -14.90 17.17 0.37
CA ALA A 93 -14.10 18.37 0.62
C ALA A 93 -13.29 18.86 -0.59
N ALA A 94 -13.25 18.09 -1.69
CA ALA A 94 -12.34 18.35 -2.82
C ALA A 94 -12.49 19.76 -3.43
N GLU A 95 -13.72 20.22 -3.64
CA GLU A 95 -13.98 21.56 -4.19
C GLU A 95 -13.54 22.67 -3.22
N GLN A 96 -13.72 22.46 -1.91
CA GLN A 96 -13.29 23.43 -0.91
C GLN A 96 -11.75 23.48 -0.83
N LEU A 97 -11.09 22.33 -0.87
CA LEU A 97 -9.63 22.23 -0.91
C LEU A 97 -9.08 22.94 -2.15
N ARG A 98 -9.67 22.66 -3.32
CA ARG A 98 -9.32 23.32 -4.58
C ARG A 98 -9.54 24.83 -4.53
N GLY A 99 -10.68 25.28 -4.00
CA GLY A 99 -11.01 26.70 -3.87
C GLY A 99 -10.04 27.46 -2.95
N VAL A 100 -9.53 26.83 -1.88
CA VAL A 100 -8.47 27.43 -1.05
C VAL A 100 -7.19 27.63 -1.86
N PHE A 101 -6.84 26.69 -2.72
CA PHE A 101 -5.68 26.85 -3.60
C PHE A 101 -5.89 27.98 -4.60
N ASP A 102 -7.01 27.96 -5.34
CA ASP A 102 -7.30 28.96 -6.38
C ASP A 102 -7.37 30.38 -5.82
N SER A 103 -8.10 30.60 -4.72
CA SER A 103 -8.25 31.94 -4.10
C SER A 103 -6.94 32.56 -3.61
N ARG A 104 -5.93 31.74 -3.28
CA ARG A 104 -4.62 32.21 -2.84
C ARG A 104 -3.67 32.54 -3.98
N PHE A 105 -3.91 31.99 -5.16
CA PHE A 105 -3.15 32.28 -6.37
C PHE A 105 -3.86 33.25 -7.33
N GLU A 106 -5.13 33.59 -7.06
CA GLU A 106 -5.96 34.48 -7.88
C GLU A 106 -5.33 35.86 -8.14
N ASP A 107 -4.78 36.52 -7.10
CA ASP A 107 -4.08 37.80 -7.23
C ASP A 107 -2.58 37.67 -6.94
N PRO A 108 -1.72 37.59 -7.97
CA PRO A 108 -0.28 37.47 -7.78
C PRO A 108 0.37 38.73 -7.18
N ARG A 109 -0.35 39.85 -7.06
CA ARG A 109 0.14 41.09 -6.42
C ARG A 109 -0.24 41.19 -4.94
N LYS A 110 -1.14 40.34 -4.46
CA LYS A 110 -1.52 40.29 -3.04
C LYS A 110 -0.52 39.47 -2.25
N THR A 111 0.11 40.09 -1.25
CA THR A 111 1.05 39.40 -0.36
C THR A 111 0.28 38.75 0.79
N THR A 112 0.24 37.42 0.81
CA THR A 112 -0.28 36.65 1.94
C THR A 112 0.82 35.73 2.47
N ARG A 113 0.72 35.33 3.75
CA ARG A 113 1.71 34.45 4.39
C ARG A 113 1.83 33.12 3.65
N GLU A 114 0.71 32.62 3.13
CA GLU A 114 0.58 31.31 2.52
C GLU A 114 1.33 31.18 1.19
N ARG A 115 1.61 32.31 0.52
CA ARG A 115 2.43 32.32 -0.71
C ARG A 115 3.88 31.94 -0.45
N PHE A 116 4.36 32.11 0.78
CA PHE A 116 5.73 31.82 1.17
C PHE A 116 5.89 30.44 1.83
N LEU A 117 4.82 29.62 1.86
CA LEU A 117 4.88 28.25 2.38
C LEU A 117 5.40 27.24 1.35
N TRP A 118 5.55 27.66 0.10
CA TRP A 118 5.90 26.79 -1.02
C TRP A 118 7.40 26.69 -1.19
N ASP A 119 7.85 25.45 -1.31
CA ASP A 119 9.24 25.08 -1.38
C ASP A 119 9.53 24.50 -2.77
N TYR A 120 10.31 25.25 -3.56
CA TYR A 120 10.73 24.87 -4.91
C TYR A 120 12.06 24.15 -4.84
N TRP A 121 12.12 22.96 -5.43
CA TRP A 121 13.36 22.22 -5.57
C TRP A 121 13.57 21.70 -6.99
N PHE A 122 14.83 21.76 -7.41
CA PHE A 122 15.34 21.06 -8.57
C PHE A 122 16.53 20.22 -8.13
N VAL A 123 16.42 18.90 -8.35
CA VAL A 123 17.50 17.94 -8.16
C VAL A 123 17.64 17.18 -9.46
N GLU A 124 18.80 17.34 -10.11
CA GLU A 124 19.09 16.73 -11.40
C GLU A 124 18.92 15.19 -11.33
N ASN A 125 18.26 14.61 -12.34
CA ASN A 125 17.93 13.19 -12.43
C ASN A 125 17.06 12.64 -11.28
N GLN A 126 16.37 13.50 -10.52
CA GLN A 126 15.46 13.06 -9.46
C GLN A 126 14.12 13.75 -9.57
N TYR A 127 14.08 15.08 -9.44
CA TYR A 127 12.80 15.80 -9.49
C TYR A 127 12.94 17.30 -9.70
N CYS A 128 11.87 17.88 -10.22
CA CYS A 128 11.58 19.30 -10.23
C CYS A 128 10.15 19.49 -9.74
N LEU A 129 9.95 20.06 -8.56
CA LEU A 129 8.62 20.17 -7.96
C LEU A 129 8.49 21.36 -7.02
N VAL A 130 7.25 21.79 -6.80
CA VAL A 130 6.88 22.78 -5.79
C VAL A 130 5.99 22.10 -4.76
N ARG A 131 6.37 22.12 -3.49
CA ARG A 131 5.60 21.45 -2.43
C ARG A 131 5.46 22.25 -1.15
N THR A 132 4.51 21.85 -0.32
CA THR A 132 4.30 22.36 1.03
C THR A 132 3.60 21.30 1.88
N GLN A 133 3.54 21.49 3.19
CA GLN A 133 2.72 20.64 4.06
C GLN A 133 1.26 21.07 4.03
N ALA A 134 0.35 20.13 3.78
CA ALA A 134 -1.08 20.42 3.67
C ALA A 134 -1.65 21.03 4.96
N ALA A 135 -1.19 20.56 6.13
CA ALA A 135 -1.61 21.07 7.44
C ALA A 135 -1.26 22.55 7.66
N ALA A 136 -0.13 23.01 7.12
CA ALA A 136 0.29 24.41 7.20
C ALA A 136 -0.45 25.28 6.18
N TYR A 137 -0.91 24.68 5.08
CA TYR A 137 -1.61 25.38 4.01
C TYR A 137 -3.10 25.52 4.32
N PHE A 138 -3.84 24.44 4.52
CA PHE A 138 -5.30 24.50 4.59
C PHE A 138 -5.82 25.03 5.94
N PRO A 139 -7.02 25.65 5.96
CA PRO A 139 -7.72 25.92 7.21
C PRO A 139 -7.84 24.65 8.05
N LYS A 140 -7.60 24.76 9.36
CA LYS A 140 -7.52 23.61 10.28
C LYS A 140 -8.73 22.66 10.19
N ALA A 141 -9.94 23.19 10.10
CA ALA A 141 -11.16 22.38 9.98
C ALA A 141 -11.19 21.57 8.69
N LEU A 142 -10.77 22.18 7.57
CA LEU A 142 -10.75 21.53 6.26
C LEU A 142 -9.65 20.46 6.18
N TYR A 143 -8.46 20.76 6.71
CA TYR A 143 -7.39 19.75 6.83
C TYR A 143 -7.84 18.55 7.66
N LYS A 144 -8.47 18.78 8.82
CA LYS A 144 -8.99 17.70 9.67
C LYS A 144 -10.04 16.83 8.96
N ARG A 145 -10.90 17.43 8.13
CA ARG A 145 -11.86 16.66 7.33
C ARG A 145 -11.14 15.75 6.34
N LEU A 146 -10.18 16.29 5.58
CA LEU A 146 -9.36 15.50 4.66
C LEU A 146 -8.63 14.35 5.37
N GLU A 147 -7.98 14.65 6.50
CA GLU A 147 -7.26 13.67 7.31
C GLU A 147 -8.20 12.57 7.82
N SER A 148 -9.39 12.93 8.29
CA SER A 148 -10.41 11.98 8.72
C SER A 148 -10.94 11.10 7.58
N ASP A 149 -11.15 11.67 6.38
CA ASP A 149 -11.64 10.90 5.22
C ASP A 149 -10.58 9.88 4.78
N LEU A 150 -9.30 10.27 4.76
CA LEU A 150 -8.17 9.36 4.48
C LEU A 150 -8.06 8.27 5.55
N LEU A 151 -8.03 8.63 6.83
CA LEU A 151 -7.93 7.64 7.92
C LEU A 151 -9.08 6.64 7.90
N ALA A 152 -10.33 7.10 7.71
CA ALA A 152 -11.49 6.22 7.63
C ALA A 152 -11.39 5.23 6.45
N TYR A 153 -10.86 5.68 5.30
CA TYR A 153 -10.60 4.80 4.16
C TYR A 153 -9.48 3.80 4.48
N GLY A 154 -8.36 4.28 5.05
CA GLY A 154 -7.21 3.44 5.44
C GLY A 154 -7.61 2.33 6.40
N GLU A 155 -8.40 2.68 7.42
CA GLU A 155 -8.92 1.74 8.42
C GLU A 155 -9.85 0.70 7.80
N ARG A 156 -10.85 1.13 7.05
CA ARG A 156 -11.90 0.23 6.54
C ARG A 156 -11.46 -0.62 5.36
N VAL A 157 -10.62 -0.08 4.49
CA VAL A 157 -10.25 -0.70 3.21
C VAL A 157 -8.86 -1.33 3.25
N LEU A 158 -7.89 -0.66 3.88
CA LEU A 158 -6.47 -1.05 3.82
C LEU A 158 -5.96 -1.71 5.10
N GLY A 159 -6.71 -1.65 6.19
CA GLY A 159 -6.23 -2.05 7.53
C GLY A 159 -5.10 -1.16 8.04
N CYS A 160 -5.00 0.08 7.59
CA CYS A 160 -3.95 1.01 8.03
C CYS A 160 -4.52 2.03 9.01
N ARG A 161 -3.89 2.16 10.17
CA ARG A 161 -4.43 2.93 11.30
C ARG A 161 -3.84 4.32 11.46
N SER A 162 -2.87 4.67 10.63
CA SER A 162 -2.26 5.99 10.60
C SER A 162 -1.90 6.39 9.17
N ILE A 163 -1.65 7.68 8.97
CA ILE A 163 -1.11 8.22 7.72
C ILE A 163 0.11 9.09 8.02
N SER A 164 1.04 9.15 7.07
CA SER A 164 2.12 10.13 7.12
C SER A 164 1.58 11.57 7.08
N PRO A 165 2.39 12.58 7.45
CA PRO A 165 2.06 13.97 7.12
C PRO A 165 1.72 14.12 5.64
N ILE A 166 0.60 14.81 5.36
CA ILE A 166 0.13 15.00 4.00
C ILE A 166 0.92 16.14 3.34
N TRP A 167 1.62 15.81 2.27
CA TRP A 167 2.27 16.79 1.42
C TRP A 167 1.31 17.24 0.33
N MET A 168 1.41 18.50 -0.06
CA MET A 168 0.73 19.03 -1.24
C MET A 168 1.78 19.50 -2.24
N SER A 169 1.57 19.20 -3.50
CA SER A 169 2.49 19.58 -4.57
C SER A 169 1.74 20.07 -5.79
N TYR A 170 2.28 21.09 -6.44
CA TYR A 170 1.82 21.50 -7.76
C TYR A 170 2.95 21.48 -8.78
N TYR A 171 2.59 21.15 -10.01
CA TYR A 171 3.52 20.92 -11.11
C TYR A 171 3.15 21.83 -12.27
N VAL A 172 4.09 22.70 -12.63
CA VAL A 172 4.03 23.58 -13.80
C VAL A 172 5.04 23.09 -14.85
N ASP A 173 5.17 23.83 -15.95
CA ASP A 173 6.09 23.57 -17.06
C ASP A 173 7.51 23.27 -16.55
N GLY A 174 8.01 22.07 -16.88
CA GLY A 174 9.32 21.57 -16.46
C GLY A 174 9.34 20.82 -15.13
N CYS A 175 8.24 20.78 -14.37
CA CYS A 175 8.13 19.95 -13.18
C CYS A 175 7.94 18.47 -13.56
N ALA A 176 8.61 17.58 -12.82
CA ALA A 176 8.60 16.13 -13.01
C ALA A 176 9.08 15.42 -11.73
N GLN A 177 8.85 14.11 -11.65
CA GLN A 177 9.55 13.22 -10.73
C GLN A 177 10.05 12.02 -11.51
N GLU A 178 11.34 11.75 -11.47
CA GLU A 178 11.94 10.56 -12.05
C GLU A 178 11.56 9.32 -11.23
N LEU A 179 11.82 8.13 -11.79
CA LEU A 179 11.49 6.87 -11.13
C LEU A 179 12.25 6.71 -9.80
N HIS A 180 11.52 6.44 -8.73
CA HIS A 180 12.02 6.18 -7.37
C HIS A 180 11.12 5.17 -6.65
N CYS A 181 11.56 4.69 -5.48
CA CYS A 181 10.78 3.80 -4.62
C CYS A 181 10.73 4.37 -3.20
N ASP A 182 9.57 4.22 -2.57
CA ASP A 182 9.28 4.77 -1.24
C ASP A 182 8.91 3.65 -0.26
N SER A 183 9.51 2.46 -0.46
CA SER A 183 9.12 1.19 0.17
C SER A 183 9.23 1.17 1.69
N PHE A 184 9.91 2.13 2.31
CA PHE A 184 10.14 2.21 3.75
C PHE A 184 9.08 3.03 4.51
N HIS A 185 8.13 3.66 3.80
CA HIS A 185 7.16 4.54 4.42
C HIS A 185 5.88 3.86 4.89
N GLY A 186 5.43 2.79 4.22
CA GLY A 186 4.22 2.07 4.57
C GLY A 186 3.76 1.14 3.44
N PRO A 187 2.69 0.36 3.62
CA PRO A 187 2.22 -0.61 2.62
C PRO A 187 1.55 0.03 1.40
N PHE A 188 1.02 1.25 1.51
CA PHE A 188 0.36 1.95 0.41
C PHE A 188 0.78 3.40 0.35
N ALA A 189 1.30 3.85 -0.79
CA ALA A 189 1.40 5.26 -1.12
C ALA A 189 0.06 5.76 -1.69
N PHE A 190 -0.24 7.04 -1.48
CA PHE A 190 -1.44 7.65 -2.02
C PHE A 190 -1.17 8.99 -2.70
N VAL A 191 -1.98 9.27 -3.72
CA VAL A 191 -2.07 10.57 -4.41
C VAL A 191 -3.55 10.93 -4.57
N LEU A 192 -4.00 11.95 -3.84
CA LEU A 192 -5.32 12.56 -4.05
C LEU A 192 -5.17 13.77 -4.98
N SER A 193 -5.84 13.74 -6.12
CA SER A 193 -5.74 14.84 -7.09
C SER A 193 -6.82 15.91 -6.91
N LEU A 194 -6.39 17.17 -6.96
CA LEU A 194 -7.25 18.35 -7.09
C LEU A 194 -7.07 19.02 -8.48
N THR A 195 -6.50 18.28 -9.42
CA THR A 195 -6.28 18.76 -10.78
C THR A 195 -7.59 18.72 -11.55
N ARG A 196 -7.99 19.86 -12.15
CA ARG A 196 -9.08 19.92 -13.12
C ARG A 196 -8.63 19.32 -14.44
N TRP A 197 -8.55 17.99 -14.50
CA TRP A 197 -7.87 17.25 -15.57
C TRP A 197 -8.47 17.51 -16.95
N GLU A 198 -9.80 17.56 -17.06
CA GLU A 198 -10.50 17.83 -18.33
C GLU A 198 -10.30 19.27 -18.82
N GLU A 199 -10.05 20.22 -17.92
CA GLU A 199 -9.85 21.65 -18.22
C GLU A 199 -8.37 22.04 -18.28
N ARG A 200 -7.45 21.05 -18.23
CA ARG A 200 -6.03 21.32 -18.05
C ARG A 200 -5.42 22.08 -19.24
N ALA A 201 -4.51 23.00 -18.92
CA ALA A 201 -3.73 23.74 -19.92
C ALA A 201 -2.33 23.17 -20.13
N PHE A 202 -2.13 21.88 -19.85
CA PHE A 202 -0.84 21.22 -19.92
C PHE A 202 -0.95 19.77 -20.43
N THR A 203 0.19 19.21 -20.82
CA THR A 203 0.38 17.79 -21.16
C THR A 203 1.33 17.14 -20.17
N GLY A 204 1.29 15.81 -20.08
CA GLY A 204 2.03 15.06 -19.08
C GLY A 204 1.38 15.12 -17.70
N GLY A 205 2.16 14.89 -16.64
CA GLY A 205 1.68 14.92 -15.26
C GLY A 205 0.95 13.64 -14.81
N GLU A 206 0.88 12.60 -15.64
CA GLU A 206 0.42 11.29 -15.19
C GLU A 206 1.39 10.73 -14.14
N THR A 207 0.84 10.11 -13.10
CA THR A 207 1.65 9.27 -12.20
C THR A 207 2.03 8.02 -12.99
N MET A 208 3.32 7.71 -13.01
CA MET A 208 3.88 6.58 -13.74
C MET A 208 4.32 5.53 -12.73
N ILE A 209 3.85 4.29 -12.87
CA ILE A 209 4.15 3.19 -11.93
C ILE A 209 4.63 2.01 -12.77
N LEU A 210 5.81 1.48 -12.47
CA LEU A 210 6.39 0.36 -13.19
C LEU A 210 5.56 -0.91 -12.96
N ASN A 211 5.21 -1.62 -14.02
CA ASN A 211 4.44 -2.85 -13.91
C ASN A 211 5.30 -3.94 -13.23
N PRO A 212 4.75 -4.80 -12.36
CA PRO A 212 5.51 -5.90 -11.74
C PRO A 212 6.21 -6.80 -12.76
N GLY A 213 5.56 -7.10 -13.89
CA GLY A 213 6.13 -7.88 -14.98
C GLY A 213 7.40 -7.25 -15.60
N THR A 214 7.53 -5.92 -15.56
CA THR A 214 8.76 -5.22 -15.98
C THR A 214 9.94 -5.55 -15.06
N LEU A 215 9.68 -5.70 -13.76
CA LEU A 215 10.71 -6.06 -12.79
C LEU A 215 11.18 -7.51 -12.95
N ASN A 216 10.36 -8.36 -13.57
CA ASN A 216 10.70 -9.75 -13.93
C ASN A 216 10.73 -9.95 -15.47
N PHE A 217 11.31 -9.00 -16.19
CA PHE A 217 11.25 -8.91 -17.66
C PHE A 217 11.56 -10.22 -18.40
N TRP A 218 12.63 -10.93 -18.00
CA TRP A 218 13.10 -12.11 -18.73
C TRP A 218 12.20 -13.34 -18.61
N SER A 219 11.41 -13.44 -17.55
CA SER A 219 10.46 -14.55 -17.37
C SER A 219 9.34 -14.53 -18.41
N GLY A 220 8.89 -13.34 -18.80
CA GLY A 220 7.82 -13.13 -19.78
C GLY A 220 8.32 -12.65 -21.14
N PHE A 221 9.62 -12.73 -21.41
CA PHE A 221 10.20 -12.22 -22.66
C PHE A 221 9.71 -13.03 -23.87
N VAL A 222 9.10 -12.35 -24.83
CA VAL A 222 8.65 -12.94 -26.10
C VAL A 222 9.51 -12.41 -27.25
N PRO A 223 10.38 -13.24 -27.86
CA PRO A 223 11.18 -12.83 -29.00
C PRO A 223 10.31 -12.29 -30.14
N GLY A 224 10.70 -11.14 -30.70
CA GLY A 224 9.99 -10.51 -31.82
C GLY A 224 8.80 -9.63 -31.44
N LYS A 225 8.42 -9.55 -30.16
CA LYS A 225 7.45 -8.58 -29.65
C LYS A 225 8.18 -7.32 -29.16
N GLY A 226 7.90 -6.17 -29.77
CA GLY A 226 8.36 -4.87 -29.26
C GLY A 226 7.64 -4.48 -27.96
N LEU A 227 8.26 -3.61 -27.17
CA LEU A 227 7.63 -2.99 -26.00
C LEU A 227 7.62 -1.48 -26.15
N GLU A 228 6.48 -0.89 -25.84
CA GLU A 228 6.28 0.55 -25.73
C GLU A 228 6.13 0.96 -24.25
N LEU A 229 6.17 2.26 -23.98
CA LEU A 229 6.10 2.77 -22.60
C LEU A 229 4.92 2.18 -21.81
N THR A 230 3.73 2.12 -22.40
CA THR A 230 2.51 1.63 -21.73
C THR A 230 2.50 0.12 -21.47
N ASP A 231 3.41 -0.65 -22.08
CA ASP A 231 3.61 -2.06 -21.73
C ASP A 231 4.46 -2.20 -20.45
N ILE A 232 5.27 -1.18 -20.16
CA ILE A 232 6.29 -1.17 -19.10
C ILE A 232 5.77 -0.51 -17.82
N VAL A 233 4.92 0.51 -17.98
CA VAL A 233 4.34 1.30 -16.89
C VAL A 233 2.82 1.39 -16.99
N THR A 234 2.18 1.44 -15.84
CA THR A 234 0.82 1.95 -15.68
C THR A 234 0.90 3.47 -15.55
N LEU A 235 0.13 4.17 -16.39
CA LEU A 235 -0.03 5.63 -16.33
C LEU A 235 -1.38 5.96 -15.70
N VAL A 236 -1.37 6.69 -14.59
CA VAL A 236 -2.58 7.13 -13.90
C VAL A 236 -2.76 8.63 -14.09
N GLU A 237 -3.85 9.00 -14.76
CA GLU A 237 -4.28 10.38 -14.89
C GLU A 237 -4.70 10.93 -13.52
N PRO A 238 -4.20 12.09 -13.08
CA PRO A 238 -4.59 12.71 -11.81
C PRO A 238 -5.94 13.41 -11.96
N ARG A 239 -7.04 12.69 -12.19
CA ARG A 239 -8.38 13.28 -12.36
C ARG A 239 -8.87 13.95 -11.08
N PHE A 240 -9.74 14.95 -11.22
CA PHE A 240 -10.23 15.72 -10.08
C PHE A 240 -10.94 14.82 -9.06
N ASN A 241 -10.63 14.99 -7.77
CA ASN A 241 -11.17 14.21 -6.65
C ASN A 241 -10.94 12.69 -6.79
N GLN A 242 -9.87 12.28 -7.46
CA GLN A 242 -9.46 10.89 -7.55
C GLN A 242 -8.37 10.60 -6.53
N LEU A 243 -8.60 9.60 -5.67
CA LEU A 243 -7.56 9.00 -4.84
C LEU A 243 -6.93 7.85 -5.62
N THR A 244 -5.62 7.92 -5.83
CA THR A 244 -4.83 6.82 -6.40
C THR A 244 -3.99 6.22 -5.29
N LEU A 245 -4.12 4.93 -5.08
CA LEU A 245 -3.30 4.15 -4.18
C LEU A 245 -2.38 3.27 -5.00
N PHE A 246 -1.17 3.05 -4.52
CA PHE A 246 -0.29 2.10 -5.16
C PHE A 246 0.72 1.52 -4.19
N ASP A 247 1.26 0.38 -4.60
CA ASP A 247 2.32 -0.33 -3.91
C ASP A 247 3.64 0.47 -3.99
N PRO A 248 4.15 1.03 -2.88
CA PRO A 248 5.32 1.91 -2.89
C PRO A 248 6.63 1.16 -3.13
N ARG A 249 6.60 -0.18 -3.20
CA ARG A 249 7.74 -1.01 -3.60
C ARG A 249 8.01 -0.91 -5.09
N LEU A 250 6.98 -0.62 -5.90
CA LEU A 250 7.14 -0.46 -7.34
C LEU A 250 7.78 0.89 -7.65
N PRO A 251 8.80 0.93 -8.54
CA PRO A 251 9.35 2.20 -9.01
C PRO A 251 8.26 3.07 -9.64
N HIS A 252 8.20 4.33 -9.25
CA HIS A 252 7.17 5.26 -9.71
C HIS A 252 7.69 6.69 -9.82
N GLY A 253 6.95 7.54 -10.52
CA GLY A 253 7.31 8.93 -10.77
C GLY A 253 6.14 9.73 -11.36
N VAL A 254 6.43 10.92 -11.86
CA VAL A 254 5.44 11.82 -12.48
C VAL A 254 5.99 12.29 -13.82
N ARG A 255 5.22 12.03 -14.89
CA ARG A 255 5.61 12.45 -16.24
C ARG A 255 5.79 13.98 -16.30
N PRO A 256 6.79 14.49 -17.03
CA PRO A 256 7.05 15.92 -17.09
C PRO A 256 5.83 16.72 -17.51
N VAL A 257 5.47 17.72 -16.72
CA VAL A 257 4.39 18.67 -17.05
C VAL A 257 4.92 19.70 -18.04
N ARG A 258 4.16 19.94 -19.12
CA ARG A 258 4.52 20.90 -20.17
C ARG A 258 3.34 21.79 -20.54
N GLY A 259 3.58 23.09 -20.69
CA GLY A 259 2.64 24.04 -21.31
C GLY A 259 2.11 25.16 -20.43
N THR A 260 2.07 25.01 -19.10
CA THR A 260 1.57 26.06 -18.19
C THR A 260 2.61 26.48 -17.16
N ARG A 261 2.78 27.78 -16.93
CA ARG A 261 3.52 28.33 -15.78
C ARG A 261 2.61 28.90 -14.69
N ASP A 262 1.31 28.87 -14.94
CA ASP A 262 0.28 29.37 -14.03
C ASP A 262 -0.04 28.28 -12.98
N PRO A 263 0.22 28.52 -11.68
CA PRO A 263 -0.11 27.57 -10.62
C PRO A 263 -1.59 27.19 -10.59
N MET A 264 -2.52 28.08 -10.94
CA MET A 264 -3.96 27.75 -10.96
C MET A 264 -4.31 26.72 -12.05
N LYS A 265 -3.48 26.61 -13.08
CA LYS A 265 -3.66 25.66 -14.18
C LYS A 265 -2.74 24.45 -14.08
N SER A 266 -2.02 24.31 -12.97
CA SER A 266 -1.06 23.22 -12.72
C SER A 266 -1.74 21.87 -12.47
N ARG A 267 -0.95 20.79 -12.51
CA ARG A 267 -1.30 19.55 -11.81
C ARG A 267 -1.13 19.80 -10.32
N LEU A 268 -2.21 19.68 -9.55
CA LEU A 268 -2.25 19.86 -8.10
C LEU A 268 -2.66 18.54 -7.44
N VAL A 269 -1.82 18.06 -6.53
CA VAL A 269 -2.07 16.81 -5.80
C VAL A 269 -1.70 16.93 -4.33
N LEU A 270 -2.35 16.11 -3.51
CA LEU A 270 -1.91 15.78 -2.16
C LEU A 270 -1.40 14.35 -2.14
N HIS A 271 -0.37 14.07 -1.36
CA HIS A 271 0.26 12.76 -1.32
C HIS A 271 0.85 12.45 0.05
N GLY A 272 1.05 11.16 0.29
CA GLY A 272 1.58 10.60 1.51
C GLY A 272 1.49 9.07 1.48
N TRP A 273 1.57 8.47 2.66
CA TRP A 273 1.49 7.02 2.84
C TRP A 273 0.48 6.66 3.91
N PHE A 274 -0.22 5.55 3.68
CA PHE A 274 -0.90 4.81 4.73
C PHE A 274 0.15 4.00 5.50
N THR A 275 0.06 4.01 6.82
CA THR A 275 1.07 3.49 7.73
C THR A 275 0.41 2.73 8.88
N GLU A 276 1.22 2.03 9.68
CA GLU A 276 0.75 1.27 10.85
C GLU A 276 -0.35 0.26 10.47
N PRO A 277 -0.03 -0.75 9.63
CA PRO A 277 -0.96 -1.84 9.36
C PRO A 277 -1.33 -2.53 10.67
N SER A 278 -2.60 -2.48 11.05
CA SER A 278 -3.12 -3.11 12.25
C SER A 278 -4.62 -3.35 12.15
N PRO A 279 -5.19 -4.29 12.92
CA PRO A 279 -6.60 -4.60 12.88
C PRO A 279 -7.47 -3.35 13.11
N PHE A 280 -8.52 -3.20 12.31
CA PHE A 280 -9.57 -2.22 12.52
C PHE A 280 -10.89 -2.92 12.79
N ILE A 281 -11.53 -2.58 13.92
CA ILE A 281 -12.75 -3.22 14.40
C ILE A 281 -13.82 -2.15 14.52
N GLU A 282 -14.98 -2.36 13.90
CA GLU A 282 -16.17 -1.53 14.07
C GLU A 282 -17.43 -2.41 14.17
N GLY A 283 -18.35 -2.06 15.07
CA GLY A 283 -19.59 -2.81 15.26
C GLY A 283 -19.90 -3.04 16.72
N ALA A 284 -20.65 -4.11 16.99
CA ALA A 284 -21.23 -4.39 18.30
C ALA A 284 -20.30 -5.14 19.27
N LEU A 285 -19.32 -5.88 18.76
CA LEU A 285 -18.39 -6.64 19.59
C LEU A 285 -17.35 -5.69 20.20
N GLU A 286 -17.08 -5.88 21.49
CA GLU A 286 -16.02 -5.13 22.17
C GLU A 286 -14.65 -5.44 21.53
N PRO A 287 -13.81 -4.41 21.28
CA PRO A 287 -12.55 -4.59 20.55
C PRO A 287 -11.63 -5.66 21.15
N GLU A 288 -11.53 -5.75 22.48
CA GLU A 288 -10.68 -6.71 23.15
C GLU A 288 -11.09 -8.16 22.88
N ALA A 289 -12.40 -8.44 22.88
CA ALA A 289 -12.94 -9.77 22.62
C ALA A 289 -12.78 -10.18 21.14
N ALA A 290 -12.92 -9.20 20.24
CA ALA A 290 -12.65 -9.39 18.82
C ALA A 290 -11.16 -9.71 18.57
N VAL A 291 -10.24 -8.99 19.22
CA VAL A 291 -8.79 -9.23 19.11
C VAL A 291 -8.39 -10.61 19.65
N GLU A 292 -8.95 -11.02 20.79
CA GLU A 292 -8.67 -12.35 21.36
C GLU A 292 -9.06 -13.48 20.39
N SER A 293 -10.27 -13.41 19.86
CA SER A 293 -10.80 -14.40 18.91
C SER A 293 -10.03 -14.40 17.59
N LEU A 294 -9.67 -13.21 17.11
CA LEU A 294 -8.87 -13.04 15.90
C LEU A 294 -7.47 -13.65 16.07
N ASN A 295 -6.79 -13.37 17.19
CA ASN A 295 -5.46 -13.93 17.46
C ASN A 295 -5.48 -15.47 17.49
N ALA A 296 -6.51 -16.05 18.12
CA ALA A 296 -6.67 -17.51 18.15
C ALA A 296 -6.84 -18.12 16.74
N ALA A 297 -7.47 -17.40 15.80
CA ALA A 297 -7.59 -17.83 14.41
C ALA A 297 -6.30 -17.58 13.60
N LEU A 298 -5.53 -16.54 13.93
CA LEU A 298 -4.31 -16.17 13.21
C LEU A 298 -3.15 -17.13 13.44
N ASP A 299 -3.01 -17.70 14.64
CA ASP A 299 -1.92 -18.65 14.96
C ASP A 299 -1.83 -19.82 13.96
N PRO A 300 -2.89 -20.62 13.74
CA PRO A 300 -2.84 -21.72 12.75
C PRO A 300 -2.69 -21.23 11.31
N ILE A 301 -3.21 -20.04 10.98
CA ILE A 301 -3.02 -19.44 9.64
C ILE A 301 -1.54 -19.16 9.41
N PHE A 302 -0.85 -18.54 10.38
CA PHE A 302 0.58 -18.25 10.25
C PHE A 302 1.42 -19.53 10.16
N GLU A 303 1.09 -20.57 10.92
CA GLU A 303 1.74 -21.89 10.79
C GLU A 303 1.57 -22.49 9.38
N GLU A 304 0.40 -22.34 8.76
CA GLU A 304 0.16 -22.80 7.40
C GLU A 304 0.91 -21.94 6.36
N LEU A 305 0.88 -20.62 6.50
CA LEU A 305 1.56 -19.69 5.61
C LEU A 305 3.09 -19.92 5.59
N GLU A 306 3.70 -20.35 6.69
CA GLU A 306 5.13 -20.73 6.74
C GLU A 306 5.49 -21.94 5.85
N LEU A 307 4.50 -22.78 5.51
CA LEU A 307 4.69 -23.95 4.64
C LEU A 307 4.49 -23.62 3.16
N LEU A 308 3.92 -22.45 2.86
CA LEU A 308 3.60 -22.02 1.50
C LEU A 308 4.78 -21.30 0.83
N PRO A 309 4.75 -21.15 -0.51
CA PRO A 309 5.71 -20.35 -1.22
C PRO A 309 5.77 -18.91 -0.71
N ALA A 310 6.99 -18.34 -0.67
CA ALA A 310 7.17 -17.00 -0.14
C ALA A 310 6.55 -15.97 -1.08
N VAL A 311 5.60 -15.22 -0.55
CA VAL A 311 5.03 -14.02 -1.18
C VAL A 311 5.51 -12.78 -0.45
N LEU A 312 5.39 -11.62 -1.09
CA LEU A 312 5.74 -10.31 -0.55
C LEU A 312 4.57 -9.36 -0.79
N GLY A 313 4.25 -8.49 0.17
CA GLY A 313 3.29 -7.41 -0.01
C GLY A 313 2.24 -7.35 1.08
N THR A 314 1.06 -6.86 0.72
CA THR A 314 -0.03 -6.68 1.68
C THR A 314 -1.32 -7.24 1.11
N LEU A 315 -2.02 -8.01 1.95
CA LEU A 315 -3.36 -8.50 1.68
C LEU A 315 -4.28 -8.00 2.80
N ALA A 316 -5.14 -7.02 2.50
CA ALA A 316 -6.16 -6.55 3.40
C ALA A 316 -7.44 -7.34 3.19
N VAL A 317 -7.93 -7.99 4.24
CA VAL A 317 -9.19 -8.72 4.24
C VAL A 317 -10.16 -8.08 5.21
N ARG A 318 -11.46 -8.24 4.96
CA ARG A 318 -12.52 -7.80 5.87
C ARG A 318 -13.49 -8.92 6.16
N LEU A 319 -13.59 -9.22 7.44
CA LEU A 319 -14.54 -10.17 7.98
C LEU A 319 -15.83 -9.44 8.34
N GLN A 320 -16.96 -10.05 8.04
CA GLN A 320 -18.24 -9.75 8.67
C GLN A 320 -18.57 -10.88 9.64
N ILE A 321 -18.81 -10.51 10.89
CA ILE A 321 -19.09 -11.42 11.99
C ILE A 321 -20.53 -11.20 12.39
N SER A 322 -21.33 -12.26 12.35
CA SER A 322 -22.74 -12.22 12.74
C SER A 322 -22.85 -12.02 14.25
N GLY A 323 -23.61 -11.01 14.67
CA GLY A 323 -23.84 -10.76 16.10
C GLY A 323 -24.63 -11.90 16.78
N ALA A 324 -25.46 -12.63 16.03
CA ALA A 324 -26.36 -13.63 16.59
C ALA A 324 -25.63 -14.89 17.12
N ASP A 325 -24.56 -15.30 16.44
CA ASP A 325 -23.86 -16.56 16.67
C ASP A 325 -22.33 -16.41 16.74
N GLY A 326 -21.80 -15.23 16.42
CA GLY A 326 -20.36 -14.95 16.43
C GLY A 326 -19.60 -15.62 15.29
N LEU A 327 -20.30 -16.16 14.29
CA LEU A 327 -19.68 -16.82 13.14
C LEU A 327 -19.31 -15.79 12.07
N VAL A 328 -18.23 -16.07 11.34
CA VAL A 328 -17.85 -15.28 10.16
C VAL A 328 -18.81 -15.60 9.03
N SER A 329 -19.63 -14.62 8.64
CA SER A 329 -20.66 -14.77 7.61
C SER A 329 -20.16 -14.37 6.22
N HIS A 330 -19.11 -13.54 6.15
CA HIS A 330 -18.50 -13.11 4.90
C HIS A 330 -17.04 -12.71 5.09
N ILE A 331 -16.22 -12.97 4.06
CA ILE A 331 -14.84 -12.48 3.95
C ILE A 331 -14.69 -11.81 2.60
N GLY A 332 -14.31 -10.53 2.62
CA GLY A 332 -13.97 -9.76 1.43
C GLY A 332 -12.47 -9.49 1.33
N PHE A 333 -11.88 -9.71 0.17
CA PHE A 333 -10.52 -9.25 -0.14
C PHE A 333 -10.59 -7.81 -0.64
N LEU A 334 -10.01 -6.87 0.12
CA LEU A 334 -10.18 -5.43 -0.12
C LEU A 334 -9.00 -4.81 -0.87
N ALA A 335 -7.78 -5.23 -0.55
CA ALA A 335 -6.57 -4.81 -1.25
C ALA A 335 -5.57 -5.96 -1.28
N ASP A 336 -4.97 -6.20 -2.44
CA ASP A 336 -4.03 -7.30 -2.67
C ASP A 336 -2.86 -6.78 -3.51
N THR A 337 -1.68 -6.67 -2.89
CA THR A 337 -0.43 -6.30 -3.57
C THR A 337 0.56 -7.46 -3.59
N LEU A 338 0.10 -8.70 -3.40
CA LEU A 338 0.99 -9.84 -3.29
C LEU A 338 1.75 -10.08 -4.60
N VAL A 339 3.07 -10.21 -4.46
CA VAL A 339 3.97 -10.72 -5.51
C VAL A 339 4.68 -11.95 -5.00
N VAL A 340 4.90 -12.94 -5.86
CA VAL A 340 5.70 -14.10 -5.50
C VAL A 340 7.18 -13.72 -5.45
N ARG A 341 7.91 -14.25 -4.47
CA ARG A 341 9.35 -13.99 -4.35
C ARG A 341 10.08 -14.51 -5.61
N PRO A 342 10.77 -13.64 -6.36
CA PRO A 342 11.43 -14.06 -7.59
C PRO A 342 12.47 -15.16 -7.37
N GLY A 343 12.54 -16.10 -8.33
CA GLY A 343 13.56 -17.16 -8.34
C GLY A 343 13.28 -18.33 -7.40
N GLN A 344 12.13 -18.36 -6.73
CA GLN A 344 11.68 -19.53 -5.99
C GLN A 344 11.14 -20.61 -6.95
N PRO A 345 11.60 -21.87 -6.87
CA PRO A 345 10.94 -22.97 -7.56
C PRO A 345 9.60 -23.28 -6.88
N ILE A 346 8.54 -23.34 -7.68
CA ILE A 346 7.20 -23.73 -7.23
C ILE A 346 6.80 -24.95 -8.05
N THR A 347 6.61 -26.07 -7.34
CA THR A 347 6.38 -27.38 -7.94
C THR A 347 5.13 -28.02 -7.35
N ASP A 348 4.57 -28.98 -8.07
CA ASP A 348 3.56 -29.88 -7.54
C ASP A 348 4.15 -30.90 -6.54
N ASP A 349 3.31 -31.82 -6.08
CA ASP A 349 3.69 -32.90 -5.14
C ASP A 349 4.71 -33.89 -5.73
N ASN A 350 4.85 -33.95 -7.06
CA ASN A 350 5.81 -34.78 -7.76
C ASN A 350 7.16 -34.07 -7.96
N GLY A 351 7.24 -32.78 -7.65
CA GLY A 351 8.41 -31.95 -7.88
C GLY A 351 8.48 -31.37 -9.30
N ASP A 352 7.40 -31.46 -10.07
CA ASP A 352 7.30 -30.88 -11.41
C ASP A 352 6.88 -29.40 -11.32
N PRO A 353 7.49 -28.49 -12.11
CA PRO A 353 7.12 -27.08 -12.10
C PRO A 353 5.64 -26.85 -12.47
N LEU A 354 4.97 -25.98 -11.72
CA LEU A 354 3.59 -25.61 -12.05
C LEU A 354 3.54 -24.75 -13.33
N PRO A 355 2.49 -24.87 -14.17
CA PRO A 355 2.33 -24.07 -15.39
C PRO A 355 2.21 -22.56 -15.14
N ASP A 356 1.58 -22.18 -14.02
CA ASP A 356 1.45 -20.79 -13.55
C ASP A 356 1.80 -20.74 -12.06
N PRO A 357 3.11 -20.75 -11.73
CA PRO A 357 3.58 -20.88 -10.36
C PRO A 357 3.21 -19.66 -9.51
N ASP A 358 3.22 -18.47 -10.11
CA ASP A 358 2.90 -17.23 -9.40
C ASP A 358 1.42 -17.20 -9.00
N SER A 359 0.54 -17.64 -9.91
CA SER A 359 -0.89 -17.71 -9.62
C SER A 359 -1.20 -18.74 -8.54
N ALA A 360 -0.60 -19.92 -8.62
CA ALA A 360 -0.80 -21.01 -7.68
C ALA A 360 -0.34 -20.66 -6.25
N ALA A 361 0.84 -20.03 -6.11
CA ALA A 361 1.33 -19.60 -4.80
C ALA A 361 0.41 -18.56 -4.14
N ARG A 362 -0.02 -17.55 -4.90
CA ARG A 362 -0.98 -16.56 -4.39
C ARG A 362 -2.34 -17.18 -4.05
N ALA A 363 -2.83 -18.11 -4.88
CA ALA A 363 -4.06 -18.83 -4.59
C ALA A 363 -3.98 -19.60 -3.27
N ALA A 364 -2.89 -20.34 -3.04
CA ALA A 364 -2.72 -21.06 -1.77
C ALA A 364 -2.69 -20.12 -0.55
N VAL A 365 -2.01 -18.97 -0.65
CA VAL A 365 -2.04 -17.95 0.43
C VAL A 365 -3.46 -17.44 0.66
N HIS A 366 -4.22 -17.16 -0.39
CA HIS A 366 -5.60 -16.70 -0.26
C HIS A 366 -6.50 -17.73 0.42
N HIS A 367 -6.38 -19.02 0.03
CA HIS A 367 -7.19 -20.09 0.60
C HIS A 367 -6.83 -20.40 2.05
N ALA A 368 -5.53 -20.45 2.41
CA ALA A 368 -5.10 -20.62 3.79
C ALA A 368 -5.70 -19.53 4.72
N ILE A 369 -5.66 -18.27 4.27
CA ILE A 369 -6.27 -17.15 4.99
C ILE A 369 -7.79 -17.27 5.03
N TYR A 370 -8.43 -17.55 3.90
CA TYR A 370 -9.89 -17.64 3.81
C TYR A 370 -10.44 -18.75 4.71
N ASP A 371 -9.87 -19.95 4.63
CA ASP A 371 -10.32 -21.12 5.40
C ASP A 371 -10.10 -20.92 6.90
N GLY A 372 -8.92 -20.44 7.29
CA GLY A 372 -8.62 -20.18 8.70
C GLY A 372 -9.51 -19.09 9.30
N LEU A 373 -9.77 -18.00 8.56
CA LEU A 373 -10.68 -16.95 9.03
C LEU A 373 -12.15 -17.40 9.00
N THR A 374 -12.56 -18.27 8.07
CA THR A 374 -13.92 -18.83 8.04
C THR A 374 -14.16 -19.74 9.24
N ALA A 375 -13.13 -20.45 9.69
CA ALA A 375 -13.18 -21.29 10.88
C ALA A 375 -13.13 -20.50 12.20
N ALA A 376 -12.87 -19.19 12.16
CA ALA A 376 -12.80 -18.34 13.35
C ALA A 376 -14.17 -18.25 14.04
N GLN A 377 -14.15 -18.27 15.37
CA GLN A 377 -15.34 -18.12 16.21
C GLN A 377 -15.16 -16.94 17.15
N PHE A 378 -16.11 -16.01 17.08
CA PHE A 378 -16.18 -14.84 17.95
C PHE A 378 -17.30 -15.02 18.98
N PRO A 379 -17.31 -14.25 20.09
CA PRO A 379 -18.45 -14.26 20.98
C PRO A 379 -19.68 -13.63 20.30
N PRO A 380 -20.89 -14.18 20.51
CA PRO A 380 -22.11 -13.53 20.06
C PRO A 380 -22.32 -12.20 20.80
N CYS A 381 -22.95 -11.24 20.14
CA CYS A 381 -23.26 -9.92 20.70
C CYS A 381 -24.63 -9.42 20.20
N GLU A 382 -25.47 -8.95 21.12
CA GLU A 382 -26.86 -8.54 20.80
C GLU A 382 -26.96 -7.21 20.04
N GLY A 383 -25.85 -6.48 19.87
CA GLY A 383 -25.80 -5.14 19.26
C GLY A 383 -25.75 -5.11 17.73
N GLY A 384 -25.74 -6.27 17.06
CA GLY A 384 -25.64 -6.40 15.61
C GLY A 384 -24.30 -6.96 15.14
N ASP A 385 -24.03 -6.88 13.85
CA ASP A 385 -22.82 -7.44 13.25
C ASP A 385 -21.57 -6.62 13.60
N THR A 386 -20.43 -7.30 13.55
CA THR A 386 -19.10 -6.68 13.70
C THR A 386 -18.29 -6.87 12.44
N PHE A 387 -17.51 -5.85 12.08
CA PHE A 387 -16.60 -5.89 10.96
C PHE A 387 -15.17 -5.76 11.44
N VAL A 388 -14.31 -6.63 10.93
CA VAL A 388 -12.87 -6.61 11.23
C VAL A 388 -12.12 -6.51 9.92
N THR A 389 -11.41 -5.40 9.70
CA THR A 389 -10.44 -5.29 8.61
C THR A 389 -9.06 -5.67 9.16
N TYR A 390 -8.42 -6.67 8.57
CA TYR A 390 -7.11 -7.16 8.98
C TYR A 390 -6.10 -7.12 7.81
N PRO A 391 -4.94 -6.45 7.97
CA PRO A 391 -3.88 -6.47 6.98
C PRO A 391 -2.87 -7.61 7.25
N PHE A 392 -2.78 -8.58 6.35
CA PHE A 392 -1.63 -9.49 6.31
C PHE A 392 -0.47 -8.81 5.57
N VAL A 393 0.70 -8.72 6.21
CA VAL A 393 1.90 -8.10 5.65
C VAL A 393 2.99 -9.16 5.52
N PHE A 394 3.56 -9.28 4.32
CA PHE A 394 4.55 -10.29 3.95
C PHE A 394 5.87 -9.61 3.52
N GLU A 395 6.99 -9.98 4.17
CA GLU A 395 8.32 -9.36 4.00
C GLU A 395 9.42 -10.31 3.50
#